data_AF-A0A9D4ZXD4-F1
#
_entry.id   AF-A0A9D4ZXD4-F1
#
_cell.length_a   1.000
_cell.length_b   1.000
_cell.length_c   1.000
_cell.angle_alpha   90.00
_cell.angle_beta   90.00
_cell.angle_gamma   90.00
#
_symmetry.space_group_name_H-M   'P 1'
#
loop_
_entity.id
_entity.type
_entity.pdbx_description
1 polymer ?
#
loop_
_entity_poly.entity_id
_entity_poly.type
_entity_poly.pdbx_seq_one_letter_code
_entity_poly.pdbx_strand_id
1 'polypeptide(L)'
;KMNSPLVIILLMLFHIVALVVSDPKAMLSPPSPPPYHADESTIFPTSIPYQSQSSPSHLDKNLPAANLDKKKKPPLNPPKKSPSPPYRRPPPPPPRSAKPFDFLMLAERWPETYCIIMNQACRKITPSKFVIHGLWPNNDGPISSQPRGCDNSSEPSFSFAFQKELQKEWPSLRSYQNTSLADTTLWLNQWKDHGTCSLMTPEKYFEETLKIHKRTNLKFTLIKAGLPPNARRPYMTTEIFDAIKRRIGFNPQIQCIKIGNKFYLQEIRLCLDKSTQHNYIDCPKTYVDCGSNVYFPEKE
;
A
#
# COMPACT_ATOMS: atom_id res chain seq x y z
N LYS A 1 -47.63 -17.46 -52.66
CA LYS A 1 -46.19 -17.83 -52.76
C LYS A 1 -45.38 -16.71 -52.12
N MET A 2 -45.06 -16.84 -50.83
CA MET A 2 -44.33 -15.80 -50.07
C MET A 2 -42.82 -15.98 -50.27
N ASN A 3 -42.26 -15.38 -51.32
CA ASN A 3 -40.81 -15.31 -51.55
C ASN A 3 -40.30 -13.89 -51.29
N SER A 4 -40.52 -13.38 -50.07
CA SER A 4 -39.84 -12.15 -49.63
C SER A 4 -38.63 -12.54 -48.77
N PRO A 5 -37.42 -12.06 -49.07
CA PRO A 5 -36.22 -12.35 -48.28
C PRO A 5 -36.36 -11.92 -46.81
N LEU A 6 -37.20 -10.93 -46.51
CA LEU A 6 -37.53 -10.52 -45.13
C LEU A 6 -38.25 -11.61 -44.33
N VAL A 7 -39.10 -12.41 -44.96
CA VAL A 7 -39.84 -13.49 -44.27
C VAL A 7 -38.89 -14.65 -43.92
N ILE A 8 -37.92 -14.93 -44.79
CA ILE A 8 -36.90 -15.96 -44.54
C ILE A 8 -35.99 -15.53 -43.38
N ILE A 9 -35.59 -14.25 -43.33
CA ILE A 9 -34.77 -13.70 -42.25
C ILE A 9 -35.53 -13.74 -40.91
N LEU A 10 -36.83 -13.38 -40.90
CA LEU A 10 -37.65 -13.46 -39.69
C LEU A 10 -37.80 -14.90 -39.19
N LEU A 11 -37.98 -15.87 -40.10
CA LEU A 11 -38.11 -17.28 -39.74
C LEU A 11 -36.79 -17.87 -39.22
N MET A 12 -35.64 -17.44 -39.76
CA MET A 12 -34.32 -17.81 -39.26
C MET A 12 -34.05 -17.23 -37.87
N LEU A 13 -34.40 -15.96 -37.63
CA LEU A 13 -34.28 -15.34 -36.30
C LEU A 13 -35.18 -16.02 -35.26
N PHE A 14 -36.40 -16.41 -35.64
CA PHE A 14 -37.29 -17.17 -34.76
C PHE A 14 -36.75 -18.57 -34.43
N HIS A 15 -36.12 -19.26 -35.38
CA HIS A 15 -35.48 -20.56 -35.12
C HIS A 15 -34.25 -20.46 -34.22
N ILE A 16 -33.44 -19.40 -34.36
CA ILE A 16 -32.27 -19.16 -33.50
C ILE A 16 -32.72 -18.84 -32.06
N VAL A 17 -33.77 -18.04 -31.88
CA VAL A 17 -34.31 -17.75 -30.54
C VAL A 17 -34.94 -18.99 -29.90
N ALA A 18 -35.60 -19.87 -30.68
CA ALA A 18 -36.15 -21.13 -30.16
C ALA A 18 -35.07 -22.14 -29.73
N LEU A 19 -33.92 -22.16 -30.41
CA LEU A 19 -32.78 -23.00 -30.03
C LEU A 19 -32.08 -22.53 -28.74
N VAL A 20 -32.11 -21.23 -28.44
CA VAL A 20 -31.50 -20.67 -27.20
C VAL A 20 -32.39 -20.89 -25.97
N VAL A 21 -33.67 -21.19 -26.12
CA VAL A 21 -34.64 -21.31 -25.01
C VAL A 21 -34.86 -22.77 -24.56
N SER A 22 -34.24 -23.77 -25.19
CA SER A 22 -34.60 -25.19 -25.00
C SER A 22 -33.59 -26.08 -24.25
N ASP A 23 -32.61 -25.54 -23.52
CA ASP A 23 -31.72 -26.40 -22.70
C ASP A 23 -31.40 -25.83 -21.30
N PRO A 24 -32.16 -26.20 -20.26
CA PRO A 24 -31.92 -25.76 -18.89
C PRO A 24 -30.81 -26.55 -18.15
N LYS A 25 -30.01 -27.41 -18.81
CA LYS A 25 -29.10 -28.33 -18.10
C LYS A 25 -27.59 -28.19 -18.34
N ALA A 26 -27.13 -27.14 -19.00
CA ALA A 26 -25.70 -26.85 -19.13
C ALA A 26 -25.21 -25.78 -18.13
N MET A 27 -25.52 -25.92 -16.84
CA MET A 27 -24.80 -25.22 -15.77
C MET A 27 -23.74 -26.16 -15.19
N LEU A 28 -22.60 -26.25 -15.89
CA LEU A 28 -21.38 -26.80 -15.29
C LEU A 28 -20.82 -25.74 -14.32
N SER A 29 -20.73 -26.13 -13.06
CA SER A 29 -20.15 -25.35 -11.96
C SER A 29 -18.82 -24.72 -12.34
N PRO A 30 -18.53 -23.47 -11.94
CA PRO A 30 -17.22 -22.88 -12.16
C PRO A 30 -16.16 -23.72 -11.44
N PRO A 31 -14.98 -23.94 -12.07
CA PRO A 31 -13.88 -24.62 -11.39
C PRO A 31 -13.50 -23.81 -10.15
N SER A 32 -13.40 -24.51 -9.01
CA SER A 32 -12.88 -23.97 -7.77
C SER A 32 -11.52 -23.30 -8.00
N PRO A 33 -11.27 -22.11 -7.42
CA PRO A 33 -9.98 -21.44 -7.55
C PRO A 33 -8.87 -22.34 -6.99
N PRO A 34 -7.67 -22.31 -7.58
CA PRO A 34 -6.53 -23.03 -7.02
C PRO A 34 -6.26 -22.53 -5.59
N PRO A 35 -5.84 -23.40 -4.66
CA PRO A 35 -5.55 -23.01 -3.30
C PRO A 35 -4.48 -21.90 -3.32
N TYR A 36 -4.80 -20.79 -2.65
CA TYR A 36 -3.81 -19.77 -2.33
C TYR A 36 -2.67 -20.46 -1.57
N HIS A 37 -1.48 -20.48 -2.17
CA HIS A 37 -0.25 -20.77 -1.45
C HIS A 37 -0.08 -19.67 -0.41
N ALA A 38 -0.44 -19.97 0.83
CA ALA A 38 0.04 -19.25 1.99
C ALA A 38 1.55 -19.45 2.03
N ASP A 39 2.27 -18.34 2.07
CA ASP A 39 3.73 -18.32 2.12
C ASP A 39 4.19 -18.97 3.43
N GLU A 40 4.83 -20.13 3.29
CA GLU A 40 5.38 -20.95 4.36
C GLU A 40 6.80 -20.44 4.67
N SER A 41 6.94 -19.60 5.70
CA SER A 41 8.25 -19.26 6.25
C SER A 41 8.20 -19.15 7.77
N THR A 42 8.08 -20.28 8.45
CA THR A 42 8.41 -20.37 9.89
C THR A 42 8.92 -21.75 10.26
N ILE A 43 10.22 -22.03 10.08
CA ILE A 43 10.94 -22.93 11.00
C ILE A 43 12.42 -22.52 11.12
N PHE A 44 12.86 -22.32 12.38
CA PHE A 44 14.15 -22.69 13.01
C PHE A 44 14.77 -21.62 13.95
N PRO A 45 15.52 -22.01 15.01
CA PRO A 45 15.11 -21.73 16.39
C PRO A 45 16.16 -20.97 17.24
N THR A 46 15.66 -20.47 18.38
CA THR A 46 16.26 -20.28 19.72
C THR A 46 17.73 -19.83 19.94
N SER A 47 17.83 -18.81 20.81
CA SER A 47 18.85 -18.53 21.85
C SER A 47 20.20 -17.95 21.37
N ILE A 48 20.70 -16.81 21.88
CA ILE A 48 21.40 -16.59 23.17
C ILE A 48 21.71 -15.06 23.33
N PRO A 49 22.03 -14.55 24.55
CA PRO A 49 21.55 -13.26 25.03
C PRO A 49 22.53 -12.08 24.99
N TYR A 50 21.92 -10.93 25.25
CA TYR A 50 22.41 -9.57 25.47
C TYR A 50 23.48 -9.46 26.57
N GLN A 51 24.62 -8.85 26.25
CA GLN A 51 25.57 -8.28 27.22
C GLN A 51 25.82 -6.81 26.90
N SER A 52 25.41 -5.94 27.81
CA SER A 52 25.75 -4.52 27.85
C SER A 52 27.02 -4.31 28.68
N GLN A 53 28.05 -3.69 28.10
CA GLN A 53 29.15 -3.10 28.84
C GLN A 53 29.13 -1.58 28.63
N SER A 54 29.28 -0.83 29.73
CA SER A 54 29.47 0.62 29.74
C SER A 54 30.82 0.93 30.41
N SER A 55 31.46 1.97 29.88
CA SER A 55 32.85 2.40 30.14
C SER A 55 33.10 2.98 31.55
N PRO A 56 34.36 3.06 31.99
CA PRO A 56 34.76 3.70 33.26
C PRO A 56 35.43 5.07 33.06
N SER A 57 35.22 6.01 33.99
CA SER A 57 36.07 7.18 34.29
C SER A 57 35.49 7.86 35.55
N HIS A 58 36.17 8.48 36.52
CA HIS A 58 37.54 8.93 36.77
C HIS A 58 37.70 9.02 38.32
N LEU A 59 38.91 8.81 38.84
CA LEU A 59 39.27 9.13 40.22
C LEU A 59 40.64 9.83 40.17
N ASP A 60 40.72 11.06 40.66
CA ASP A 60 41.96 11.62 41.21
C ASP A 60 41.65 12.79 42.14
N LYS A 61 42.41 12.86 43.24
CA LYS A 61 42.23 13.78 44.36
C LYS A 61 43.57 14.43 44.73
N ASN A 62 43.45 15.70 45.20
CA ASN A 62 44.22 16.41 46.23
C ASN A 62 45.56 17.08 45.84
N LEU A 63 45.75 18.42 45.96
CA LEU A 63 45.84 19.41 47.09
C LEU A 63 47.34 19.85 47.22
N PRO A 64 47.80 20.92 47.93
CA PRO A 64 47.16 21.94 48.79
C PRO A 64 47.70 23.39 48.53
N ALA A 65 47.57 24.47 49.32
CA ALA A 65 47.21 24.78 50.71
C ALA A 65 46.92 26.31 50.81
N ALA A 66 46.22 26.77 51.86
CA ALA A 66 46.66 27.85 52.76
C ALA A 66 45.55 28.24 53.76
N ASN A 67 45.98 28.41 55.01
CA ASN A 67 45.25 28.67 56.25
C ASN A 67 44.91 30.16 56.42
N LEU A 68 43.84 30.49 57.15
CA LEU A 68 43.89 31.34 58.37
C LEU A 68 42.51 31.58 58.99
N ASP A 69 42.47 31.35 60.30
CA ASP A 69 41.37 31.47 61.27
C ASP A 69 40.58 32.78 61.25
N LYS A 70 39.26 32.68 61.56
CA LYS A 70 38.61 33.48 62.61
C LYS A 70 37.20 32.99 62.99
N LYS A 71 37.12 32.53 64.25
CA LYS A 71 36.03 32.63 65.24
C LYS A 71 34.67 31.94 64.98
N LYS A 72 34.49 30.84 65.72
CA LYS A 72 33.26 30.05 65.98
C LYS A 72 32.09 30.88 66.53
N LYS A 73 30.90 30.61 65.99
CA LYS A 73 29.58 30.80 66.63
C LYS A 73 28.94 29.40 66.74
N PRO A 74 28.32 29.01 67.87
CA PRO A 74 27.84 27.63 68.06
C PRO A 74 26.68 27.30 67.09
N PRO A 75 26.62 26.10 66.47
CA PRO A 75 25.53 25.76 65.58
C PRO A 75 24.27 25.42 66.37
N LEU A 76 23.14 26.03 65.98
CA LEU A 76 21.81 25.57 66.37
C LEU A 76 21.57 24.16 65.82
N ASN A 77 20.97 23.28 66.63
CA ASN A 77 20.52 21.97 66.19
C ASN A 77 19.54 22.10 65.00
N PRO A 78 19.72 21.35 63.91
CA PRO A 78 18.79 21.38 62.78
C PRO A 78 17.44 20.76 63.16
N PRO A 79 16.32 21.28 62.64
CA PRO A 79 15.00 20.72 62.90
C PRO A 79 14.87 19.32 62.28
N LYS A 80 14.28 18.39 63.05
CA LYS A 80 13.94 17.03 62.58
C LYS A 80 13.04 17.14 61.34
N LYS A 81 13.52 16.67 60.19
CA LYS A 81 12.71 16.59 58.96
C LYS A 81 11.64 15.50 59.11
N SER A 82 10.38 15.88 58.93
CA SER A 82 9.26 14.94 58.81
C SER A 82 9.43 14.04 57.59
N PRO A 83 8.95 12.78 57.61
CA PRO A 83 9.09 11.86 56.49
C PRO A 83 8.33 12.38 55.26
N SER A 84 8.99 12.38 54.11
CA SER A 84 8.35 12.63 52.81
C SER A 84 7.30 11.55 52.51
N PRO A 85 6.16 11.90 51.89
CA PRO A 85 5.14 10.92 51.51
C PRO A 85 5.72 9.84 50.58
N PRO A 86 5.21 8.60 50.63
CA PRO A 86 5.65 7.55 49.72
C PRO A 86 5.41 7.98 48.28
N TYR A 87 6.45 7.88 47.44
CA TYR A 87 6.39 8.11 46.00
C TYR A 87 5.28 7.21 45.40
N ARG A 88 4.11 7.78 45.12
CA ARG A 88 3.11 7.10 44.31
C ARG A 88 3.66 7.07 42.90
N ARG A 89 3.85 5.86 42.35
CA ARG A 89 4.11 5.70 40.92
C ARG A 89 3.02 6.44 40.15
N PRO A 90 3.36 7.26 39.14
CA PRO A 90 2.37 7.84 38.26
C PRO A 90 1.48 6.71 37.72
N PRO A 91 0.17 6.94 37.58
CA PRO A 91 -0.69 5.97 36.91
C PRO A 91 -0.09 5.66 35.52
N PRO A 92 -0.13 4.40 35.08
CA PRO A 92 0.29 4.08 33.72
C PRO A 92 -0.46 4.99 32.74
N PRO A 93 0.21 5.45 31.66
CA PRO A 93 -0.47 6.23 30.66
C PRO A 93 -1.73 5.48 30.20
N PRO A 94 -2.83 6.18 29.92
CA PRO A 94 -4.01 5.53 29.38
C PRO A 94 -3.58 4.66 28.19
N PRO A 95 -4.15 3.46 28.02
CA PRO A 95 -3.85 2.64 26.85
C PRO A 95 -4.01 3.55 25.63
N ARG A 96 -2.94 3.68 24.81
CA ARG A 96 -3.06 4.35 23.51
C ARG A 96 -4.29 3.74 22.88
N SER A 97 -5.30 4.56 22.57
CA SER A 97 -6.44 4.10 21.78
C SER A 97 -5.85 3.28 20.64
N ALA A 98 -6.20 1.99 20.54
CA ALA A 98 -5.63 1.13 19.52
C ALA A 98 -5.85 1.82 18.18
N LYS A 99 -4.78 2.37 17.60
CA LYS A 99 -4.88 3.02 16.29
C LYS A 99 -5.26 1.89 15.33
N PRO A 100 -6.36 1.98 14.59
CA PRO A 100 -6.75 0.91 13.68
C PRO A 100 -5.71 0.71 12.57
N PHE A 101 -4.96 1.76 12.26
CA PHE A 101 -3.74 1.76 11.45
C PHE A 101 -2.90 3.02 11.75
N ASP A 102 -1.65 3.10 11.26
CA ASP A 102 -0.75 4.23 11.49
C ASP A 102 -0.69 5.22 10.32
N PHE A 103 -0.71 4.74 9.07
CA PHE A 103 -0.65 5.55 7.85
C PHE A 103 -1.42 4.91 6.70
N LEU A 104 -1.70 5.67 5.64
CA LEU A 104 -2.28 5.15 4.40
C LEU A 104 -1.18 4.99 3.35
N MET A 105 -1.29 3.97 2.50
CA MET A 105 -0.40 3.74 1.38
C MET A 105 -1.19 3.69 0.08
N LEU A 106 -1.01 4.67 -0.79
CA LEU A 106 -1.52 4.60 -2.15
C LEU A 106 -0.56 3.74 -2.98
N ALA A 107 -1.02 2.57 -3.42
CA ALA A 107 -0.31 1.69 -4.33
C ALA A 107 -0.75 1.94 -5.77
N GLU A 108 0.19 2.33 -6.63
CA GLU A 108 -0.06 2.59 -8.05
C GLU A 108 0.73 1.59 -8.91
N ARG A 109 0.00 0.78 -9.67
CA ARG A 109 0.54 -0.33 -10.45
C ARG A 109 0.89 0.10 -11.87
N TRP A 110 2.01 -0.41 -12.37
CA TRP A 110 2.38 -0.25 -13.77
C TRP A 110 1.74 -1.35 -14.63
N PRO A 111 0.88 -1.00 -15.60
CA PRO A 111 0.11 -1.99 -16.34
C PRO A 111 0.93 -2.95 -17.20
N GLU A 112 2.00 -2.48 -17.84
CA GLU A 112 2.75 -3.31 -18.77
C GLU A 112 3.49 -4.44 -18.04
N THR A 113 4.11 -4.14 -16.90
CA THR A 113 4.73 -5.17 -16.06
C THR A 113 3.70 -6.19 -15.58
N TYR A 114 2.48 -5.76 -15.23
CA TYR A 114 1.40 -6.69 -14.90
C TYR A 114 1.04 -7.62 -16.07
N CYS A 115 0.90 -7.08 -17.29
CA CYS A 115 0.63 -7.87 -18.50
C CYS A 115 1.73 -8.91 -18.78
N ILE A 116 3.00 -8.55 -18.60
CA ILE A 116 4.13 -9.47 -18.76
C ILE A 116 4.02 -10.64 -17.76
N ILE A 117 3.74 -10.36 -16.48
CA ILE A 117 3.56 -11.38 -15.43
C ILE A 117 2.41 -12.34 -15.79
N MET A 118 1.31 -11.79 -16.30
CA MET A 118 0.14 -12.58 -16.70
C MET A 118 0.29 -13.26 -18.06
N ASN A 119 1.51 -13.31 -18.62
CA ASN A 119 1.79 -13.90 -19.93
C ASN A 119 0.87 -13.36 -21.04
N GLN A 120 0.69 -12.04 -21.05
CA GLN A 120 -0.20 -11.28 -21.95
C GLN A 120 -1.71 -11.56 -21.77
N ALA A 121 -2.11 -12.36 -20.78
CA ALA A 121 -3.51 -12.53 -20.38
C ALA A 121 -4.01 -11.34 -19.54
N CYS A 122 -3.94 -10.14 -20.12
CA CYS A 122 -4.41 -8.90 -19.51
C CYS A 122 -5.56 -8.26 -20.30
N ARG A 123 -6.15 -7.19 -19.74
CA ARG A 123 -7.21 -6.42 -20.39
C ARG A 123 -6.77 -5.95 -21.79
N LYS A 124 -7.67 -6.03 -22.77
CA LYS A 124 -7.41 -5.69 -24.19
C LYS A 124 -6.84 -4.28 -24.39
N ILE A 125 -7.39 -3.30 -23.68
CA ILE A 125 -6.90 -1.91 -23.69
C ILE A 125 -6.11 -1.70 -22.40
N THR A 126 -4.80 -1.83 -22.49
CA THR A 126 -3.88 -1.59 -21.38
C THR A 126 -3.73 -0.08 -21.14
N PRO A 127 -3.96 0.41 -19.91
CA PRO A 127 -3.72 1.82 -19.60
C PRO A 127 -2.25 2.18 -19.82
N SER A 128 -1.99 3.33 -20.45
CA SER A 128 -0.63 3.82 -20.74
C SER A 128 -0.05 4.67 -19.60
N LYS A 129 -0.57 4.52 -18.39
CA LYS A 129 -0.16 5.24 -17.18
C LYS A 129 -0.24 4.32 -15.97
N PHE A 130 0.39 4.73 -14.87
CA PHE A 130 0.13 4.11 -13.57
C PHE A 130 -1.36 4.20 -13.25
N VAL A 131 -1.89 3.10 -12.73
CA VAL A 131 -3.28 3.00 -12.30
C VAL A 131 -3.35 2.62 -10.84
N ILE A 132 -4.44 3.00 -10.18
CA ILE A 132 -4.63 2.68 -8.78
C ILE A 132 -4.71 1.15 -8.65
N HIS A 133 -3.93 0.61 -7.72
CA HIS A 133 -4.11 -0.75 -7.24
C HIS A 133 -4.96 -0.72 -5.95
N GLY A 134 -4.60 0.15 -5.01
CA GLY A 134 -5.45 0.47 -3.86
C GLY A 134 -4.86 1.48 -2.89
N LEU A 135 -5.68 1.85 -1.89
CA LEU A 135 -5.30 2.70 -0.77
C LEU A 135 -5.36 1.87 0.50
N TRP A 136 -4.21 1.60 1.11
CA TRP A 136 -4.12 0.59 2.16
C TRP A 136 -3.80 1.22 3.51
N PRO A 137 -4.67 1.02 4.51
CA PRO A 137 -4.28 1.16 5.90
C PRO A 137 -3.06 0.29 6.22
N ASN A 138 -2.06 0.88 6.85
CA ASN A 138 -0.79 0.23 7.19
C ASN A 138 -0.38 0.59 8.63
N ASN A 139 0.18 -0.39 9.34
CA ASN A 139 0.83 -0.19 10.63
C ASN A 139 2.33 0.02 10.46
N ASP A 140 2.87 0.92 11.26
CA ASP A 140 4.32 1.10 11.38
C ASP A 140 4.89 0.06 12.37
N GLY A 141 6.15 -0.32 12.20
CA GLY A 141 6.82 -1.26 13.09
C GLY A 141 7.78 -2.23 12.39
N PRO A 142 8.46 -3.08 13.18
CA PRO A 142 9.47 -4.02 12.68
C PRO A 142 8.89 -5.02 11.67
N ILE A 143 7.60 -5.35 11.81
CA ILE A 143 6.82 -6.09 10.82
C ILE A 143 5.72 -5.15 10.34
N SER A 144 5.96 -4.49 9.20
CA SER A 144 4.92 -3.71 8.51
C SER A 144 3.74 -4.64 8.22
N SER A 145 2.59 -4.36 8.82
CA SER A 145 1.36 -5.12 8.64
C SER A 145 0.27 -4.23 8.06
N GLN A 146 -0.64 -4.85 7.31
CA GLN A 146 -1.84 -4.20 6.80
C GLN A 146 -3.02 -4.83 7.51
N PRO A 147 -3.79 -4.09 8.32
CA PRO A 147 -5.07 -4.59 8.77
C PRO A 147 -5.96 -4.88 7.56
N ARG A 148 -6.70 -5.98 7.62
CA ARG A 148 -7.60 -6.42 6.55
C ARG A 148 -8.93 -6.89 7.12
N GLY A 149 -10.02 -6.67 6.38
CA GLY A 149 -11.34 -7.18 6.74
C GLY A 149 -11.83 -6.72 8.11
N CYS A 150 -11.75 -5.41 8.40
CA CYS A 150 -12.00 -4.87 9.74
C CYS A 150 -13.49 -4.70 10.09
N ASP A 151 -14.38 -4.70 9.11
CA ASP A 151 -15.82 -4.56 9.31
C ASP A 151 -16.61 -5.28 8.20
N ASN A 152 -17.85 -5.68 8.50
CA ASN A 152 -18.85 -6.13 7.52
C ASN A 152 -19.66 -4.94 6.96
N SER A 153 -18.99 -3.81 6.78
CA SER A 153 -19.58 -2.55 6.30
C SER A 153 -20.31 -2.72 4.97
N SER A 154 -21.23 -1.78 4.69
CA SER A 154 -22.01 -1.68 3.45
C SER A 154 -21.14 -1.82 2.19
N GLU A 155 -21.69 -2.45 1.15
CA GLU A 155 -21.03 -2.52 -0.14
C GLU A 155 -21.03 -1.14 -0.82
N PRO A 156 -19.98 -0.79 -1.59
CA PRO A 156 -19.93 0.48 -2.29
C PRO A 156 -21.03 0.57 -3.35
N SER A 157 -21.71 1.71 -3.40
CA SER A 157 -22.65 2.05 -4.47
C SER A 157 -22.20 3.32 -5.18
N PHE A 158 -22.07 3.25 -6.50
CA PHE A 158 -21.51 4.34 -7.30
C PHE A 158 -22.50 4.85 -8.32
N SER A 159 -22.58 6.18 -8.48
CA SER A 159 -23.23 6.78 -9.64
C SER A 159 -22.54 6.35 -10.93
N PHE A 160 -23.27 6.32 -12.04
CA PHE A 160 -22.70 5.95 -13.34
C PHE A 160 -21.51 6.84 -13.76
N ALA A 161 -21.57 8.15 -13.44
CA ALA A 161 -20.49 9.08 -13.73
C ALA A 161 -19.22 8.72 -12.94
N PHE A 162 -19.36 8.39 -11.65
CA PHE A 162 -18.24 8.01 -10.80
C PHE A 162 -17.64 6.66 -11.19
N GLN A 163 -18.46 5.70 -11.61
CA GLN A 163 -17.97 4.42 -12.14
C GLN A 163 -17.08 4.61 -13.38
N LYS A 164 -17.46 5.50 -14.31
CA LYS A 164 -16.62 5.81 -15.48
C LYS A 164 -15.26 6.38 -15.10
N GLU A 165 -15.22 7.18 -14.04
CA GLU A 165 -13.98 7.72 -13.52
C GLU A 165 -13.10 6.62 -12.91
N LEU A 166 -13.68 5.75 -12.09
CA LEU A 166 -12.98 4.57 -11.55
C LEU A 166 -12.49 3.63 -12.65
N GLN A 167 -13.25 3.42 -13.73
CA GLN A 167 -12.79 2.58 -14.86
C GLN A 167 -11.55 3.15 -15.55
N LYS A 168 -11.39 4.49 -15.54
CA LYS A 168 -10.24 5.16 -16.15
C LYS A 168 -9.00 5.16 -15.24
N GLU A 169 -9.20 5.37 -13.95
CA GLU A 169 -8.12 5.61 -12.98
C GLU A 169 -7.78 4.37 -12.13
N TRP A 170 -8.75 3.49 -11.89
CA TRP A 170 -8.65 2.24 -11.13
C TRP A 170 -9.17 1.00 -11.91
N PRO A 171 -8.77 0.78 -13.16
CA PRO A 171 -9.16 -0.41 -13.92
C PRO A 171 -8.56 -1.71 -13.35
N SER A 172 -9.31 -2.80 -13.42
CA SER A 172 -8.75 -4.15 -13.39
C SER A 172 -7.89 -4.40 -14.63
N LEU A 173 -6.70 -4.95 -14.42
CA LEU A 173 -5.79 -5.29 -15.51
C LEU A 173 -5.95 -6.74 -15.99
N ARG A 174 -6.79 -7.54 -15.32
CA ARG A 174 -7.03 -8.95 -15.68
C ARG A 174 -7.72 -9.05 -17.04
N SER A 175 -7.38 -10.09 -17.81
CA SER A 175 -8.18 -10.46 -18.98
C SER A 175 -9.54 -10.98 -18.51
N TYR A 176 -10.61 -10.32 -18.94
CA TYR A 176 -12.00 -10.70 -18.68
C TYR A 176 -12.83 -10.39 -19.92
N GLN A 177 -13.80 -11.26 -20.22
CA GLN A 177 -14.77 -11.02 -21.29
C GLN A 177 -15.63 -9.78 -20.98
N ASN A 178 -16.05 -9.65 -19.72
CA ASN A 178 -16.75 -8.47 -19.22
C ASN A 178 -15.80 -7.63 -18.35
N THR A 179 -15.24 -6.59 -18.95
CA THR A 179 -14.33 -5.64 -18.33
C THR A 179 -14.96 -4.88 -17.16
N SER A 180 -16.24 -4.53 -17.27
CA SER A 180 -16.98 -3.84 -16.21
C SER A 180 -17.11 -4.71 -14.96
N LEU A 181 -17.44 -6.00 -15.13
CA LEU A 181 -17.50 -6.96 -14.03
C LEU A 181 -16.13 -7.15 -13.35
N ALA A 182 -15.06 -7.17 -14.13
CA ALA A 182 -13.71 -7.28 -13.59
C ALA A 182 -13.32 -6.05 -12.75
N ASP A 183 -13.72 -4.87 -13.18
CA ASP A 183 -13.48 -3.61 -12.47
C ASP A 183 -14.27 -3.57 -11.16
N THR A 184 -15.58 -3.85 -11.20
CA THR A 184 -16.42 -3.86 -9.99
C THR A 184 -15.96 -4.92 -8.98
N THR A 185 -15.53 -6.09 -9.45
CA THR A 185 -14.96 -7.14 -8.59
C THR A 185 -13.67 -6.67 -7.92
N LEU A 186 -12.78 -5.98 -8.66
CA LEU A 186 -11.57 -5.40 -8.09
C LEU A 186 -11.92 -4.39 -6.98
N TRP A 187 -12.83 -3.46 -7.25
CA TRP A 187 -13.20 -2.42 -6.29
C TRP A 187 -13.83 -3.03 -5.04
N LEU A 188 -14.75 -3.99 -5.19
CA LEU A 188 -15.37 -4.68 -4.06
C LEU A 188 -14.34 -5.39 -3.19
N ASN A 189 -13.35 -6.06 -3.80
CA ASN A 189 -12.28 -6.71 -3.06
C ASN A 189 -11.38 -5.69 -2.35
N GLN A 190 -11.00 -4.59 -3.01
CA GLN A 190 -10.20 -3.54 -2.38
C GLN A 190 -10.94 -2.88 -1.22
N TRP A 191 -12.26 -2.71 -1.32
CA TRP A 191 -13.09 -2.27 -0.21
C TRP A 191 -13.07 -3.27 0.94
N LYS A 192 -13.49 -4.52 0.70
CA LYS A 192 -13.58 -5.58 1.71
C LYS A 192 -12.25 -5.80 2.44
N ASP A 193 -11.17 -5.90 1.68
CA ASP A 193 -9.86 -6.22 2.21
C ASP A 193 -9.18 -5.03 2.88
N HIS A 194 -9.35 -3.80 2.40
CA HIS A 194 -8.55 -2.66 2.87
C HIS A 194 -9.41 -1.46 3.27
N GLY A 195 -10.41 -1.12 2.46
CA GLY A 195 -11.28 0.02 2.72
C GLY A 195 -12.04 -0.06 4.05
N THR A 196 -12.49 -1.26 4.45
CA THR A 196 -13.15 -1.50 5.75
C THR A 196 -12.28 -1.12 6.96
N CYS A 197 -10.96 -1.11 6.79
CA CYS A 197 -10.00 -0.72 7.83
C CYS A 197 -9.64 0.77 7.81
N SER A 198 -10.13 1.54 6.85
CA SER A 198 -9.73 2.95 6.63
C SER A 198 -10.42 3.97 7.54
N LEU A 199 -11.45 3.54 8.28
CA LEU A 199 -12.40 4.40 9.02
C LEU A 199 -13.23 5.36 8.14
N MET A 200 -13.22 5.16 6.82
CA MET A 200 -14.05 5.92 5.88
C MET A 200 -15.33 5.14 5.54
N THR A 201 -16.34 5.84 5.03
CA THR A 201 -17.45 5.16 4.32
C THR A 201 -16.94 4.63 2.96
N PRO A 202 -17.63 3.67 2.33
CA PRO A 202 -17.25 3.16 1.02
C PRO A 202 -17.04 4.29 0.00
N GLU A 203 -18.02 5.18 -0.14
CA GLU A 203 -17.98 6.28 -1.11
C GLU A 203 -16.78 7.19 -0.85
N LYS A 204 -16.56 7.54 0.42
CA LYS A 204 -15.46 8.44 0.81
C LYS A 204 -14.08 7.82 0.55
N TYR A 205 -13.94 6.51 0.77
CA TYR A 205 -12.71 5.79 0.48
C TYR A 205 -12.32 5.88 -1.00
N PHE A 206 -13.26 5.63 -1.92
CA PHE A 206 -12.99 5.72 -3.35
C PHE A 206 -12.77 7.16 -3.81
N GLU A 207 -13.54 8.12 -3.30
CA GLU A 207 -13.39 9.55 -3.62
C GLU A 207 -12.02 10.10 -3.20
N GLU A 208 -11.60 9.85 -1.96
CA GLU A 208 -10.29 10.31 -1.48
C GLU A 208 -9.16 9.58 -2.22
N THR A 209 -9.31 8.29 -2.51
CA THR A 209 -8.29 7.55 -3.29
C THR A 209 -8.07 8.17 -4.67
N LEU A 210 -9.15 8.48 -5.40
CA LEU A 210 -9.05 9.17 -6.70
C LEU A 210 -8.43 10.56 -6.57
N LYS A 211 -8.85 11.33 -5.56
CA LYS A 211 -8.31 12.67 -5.30
C LYS A 211 -6.82 12.63 -4.99
N ILE A 212 -6.35 11.66 -4.22
CA ILE A 212 -4.92 11.47 -3.91
C ILE A 212 -4.15 11.08 -5.17
N HIS A 213 -4.63 10.09 -5.93
CA HIS A 213 -4.00 9.63 -7.17
C HIS A 213 -3.79 10.78 -8.16
N LYS A 214 -4.79 11.68 -8.31
CA LYS A 214 -4.70 12.83 -9.22
C LYS A 214 -3.67 13.90 -8.83
N ARG A 215 -3.13 13.89 -7.60
CA ARG A 215 -2.12 14.88 -7.16
C ARG A 215 -0.81 14.74 -7.93
N THR A 216 -0.48 13.52 -8.37
CA THR A 216 0.78 13.23 -9.04
C THR A 216 0.55 12.28 -10.20
N ASN A 217 1.05 12.65 -11.39
CA ASN A 217 1.14 11.73 -12.52
C ASN A 217 2.54 11.09 -12.51
N LEU A 218 2.64 9.85 -12.00
CA LEU A 218 3.92 9.16 -11.83
C LEU A 218 4.65 8.94 -13.15
N LYS A 219 3.95 8.50 -14.22
CA LYS A 219 4.58 8.31 -15.54
C LYS A 219 5.17 9.62 -16.06
N PHE A 220 4.40 10.71 -16.02
CA PHE A 220 4.87 12.01 -16.47
C PHE A 220 6.02 12.55 -15.61
N THR A 221 5.99 12.27 -14.30
CA THR A 221 7.07 12.61 -13.39
C THR A 221 8.38 11.92 -13.78
N LEU A 222 8.33 10.62 -14.07
CA LEU A 222 9.50 9.86 -14.53
C LEU A 222 10.00 10.35 -15.90
N ILE A 223 9.09 10.59 -16.86
CA ILE A 223 9.47 11.14 -18.18
C ILE A 223 10.18 12.49 -18.03
N LYS A 224 9.65 13.41 -17.21
CA LYS A 224 10.28 14.72 -16.95
C LYS A 224 11.65 14.60 -16.29
N ALA A 225 11.91 13.53 -15.56
CA ALA A 225 13.21 13.24 -14.98
C ALA A 225 14.18 12.54 -15.95
N GLY A 226 13.81 12.37 -17.22
CA GLY A 226 14.63 11.65 -18.21
C GLY A 226 14.52 10.14 -18.13
N LEU A 227 13.46 9.61 -17.49
CA LEU A 227 13.21 8.18 -17.30
C LEU A 227 11.95 7.72 -18.06
N PRO A 228 11.87 7.88 -19.40
CA PRO A 228 10.72 7.39 -20.14
C PRO A 228 10.60 5.85 -20.06
N PRO A 229 9.39 5.29 -20.15
CA PRO A 229 9.25 3.86 -20.33
C PRO A 229 9.84 3.40 -21.68
N ASN A 230 10.07 2.09 -21.78
CA ASN A 230 10.68 1.39 -22.90
C ASN A 230 12.07 1.93 -23.32
N ALA A 231 12.88 2.37 -22.36
CA ALA A 231 14.26 2.73 -22.64
C ALA A 231 15.12 1.51 -23.01
N ARG A 232 16.13 1.75 -23.86
CA ARG A 232 17.06 0.72 -24.34
C ARG A 232 17.84 0.02 -23.22
N ARG A 233 18.06 0.71 -22.10
CA ARG A 233 18.78 0.19 -20.92
C ARG A 233 17.89 0.32 -19.68
N PRO A 234 18.03 -0.59 -18.70
CA PRO A 234 17.34 -0.43 -17.43
C PRO A 234 17.88 0.79 -16.66
N TYR A 235 17.05 1.35 -15.79
CA TYR A 235 17.41 2.46 -14.91
C TYR A 235 17.97 1.96 -13.59
N MET A 236 18.79 2.75 -12.92
CA MET A 236 19.08 2.48 -11.52
C MET A 236 17.82 2.69 -10.69
N THR A 237 17.52 1.79 -9.76
CA THR A 237 16.34 1.92 -8.89
C THR A 237 16.35 3.23 -8.10
N THR A 238 17.53 3.73 -7.76
CA THR A 238 17.74 5.03 -7.11
C THR A 238 17.30 6.21 -7.98
N GLU A 239 17.48 6.16 -9.31
CA GLU A 239 17.04 7.24 -10.20
C GLU A 239 15.50 7.38 -10.19
N ILE A 240 14.80 6.26 -10.21
CA ILE A 240 13.33 6.20 -10.11
C ILE A 240 12.89 6.76 -8.75
N PHE A 241 13.49 6.27 -7.67
CA PHE A 241 13.21 6.74 -6.31
C PHE A 241 13.42 8.25 -6.17
N ASP A 242 14.58 8.76 -6.60
CA ASP A 242 14.93 10.17 -6.47
C ASP A 242 14.03 11.07 -7.34
N ALA A 243 13.64 10.61 -8.54
CA ALA A 243 12.71 11.34 -9.39
C ALA A 243 11.35 11.56 -8.72
N ILE A 244 10.80 10.51 -8.11
CA ILE A 244 9.53 10.60 -7.38
C ILE A 244 9.70 11.43 -6.11
N LYS A 245 10.76 11.18 -5.32
CA LYS A 245 11.06 11.95 -4.10
C LYS A 245 11.17 13.44 -4.37
N ARG A 246 11.89 13.85 -5.43
CA ARG A 246 11.98 15.27 -5.84
C ARG A 246 10.62 15.87 -6.19
N ARG A 247 9.70 15.08 -6.73
CA ARG A 247 8.36 15.55 -7.12
C ARG A 247 7.42 15.74 -5.93
N ILE A 248 7.46 14.84 -4.95
CA ILE A 248 6.49 14.83 -3.83
C ILE A 248 7.07 15.35 -2.52
N GLY A 249 8.39 15.41 -2.38
CA GLY A 249 9.09 15.87 -1.16
C GLY A 249 9.35 14.78 -0.11
N PHE A 250 8.90 13.55 -0.35
CA PHE A 250 8.93 12.43 0.60
C PHE A 250 9.42 11.15 -0.06
N ASN A 251 9.93 10.22 0.74
CA ASN A 251 10.42 8.92 0.30
C ASN A 251 9.25 8.06 -0.22
N PRO A 252 9.22 7.69 -1.50
CA PRO A 252 8.29 6.67 -1.99
C PRO A 252 8.79 5.26 -1.62
N GLN A 253 7.96 4.26 -1.89
CA GLN A 253 8.39 2.87 -1.97
C GLN A 253 8.31 2.38 -3.42
N ILE A 254 9.41 1.82 -3.92
CA ILE A 254 9.49 1.22 -5.25
C ILE A 254 9.40 -0.30 -5.10
N GLN A 255 8.39 -0.90 -5.70
CA GLN A 255 8.20 -2.34 -5.76
C GLN A 255 8.54 -2.83 -7.16
N CYS A 256 9.38 -3.85 -7.21
CA CYS A 256 9.74 -4.54 -8.44
C CYS A 256 9.26 -5.98 -8.41
N ILE A 257 9.41 -6.65 -9.56
CA ILE A 257 9.33 -8.09 -9.66
C ILE A 257 10.51 -8.63 -10.46
N LYS A 258 11.01 -9.80 -10.08
CA LYS A 258 12.04 -10.52 -10.85
C LYS A 258 11.37 -11.45 -11.86
N ILE A 259 11.71 -11.29 -13.14
CA ILE A 259 11.27 -12.17 -14.23
C ILE A 259 12.52 -12.67 -14.95
N GLY A 260 12.79 -13.97 -14.83
CA GLY A 260 14.10 -14.54 -15.21
C GLY A 260 15.23 -13.86 -14.43
N ASN A 261 16.19 -13.27 -15.15
CA ASN A 261 17.35 -12.58 -14.55
C ASN A 261 17.21 -11.05 -14.52
N LYS A 262 16.00 -10.52 -14.75
CA LYS A 262 15.75 -9.08 -14.85
C LYS A 262 14.73 -8.64 -13.80
N PHE A 263 14.86 -7.40 -13.33
CA PHE A 263 13.88 -6.76 -12.44
C PHE A 263 13.04 -5.77 -13.24
N TYR A 264 11.73 -5.76 -13.01
CA TYR A 264 10.77 -4.90 -13.68
C TYR A 264 10.03 -4.03 -12.66
N LEU A 265 9.83 -2.75 -12.98
CA LEU A 265 9.07 -1.83 -12.16
C LEU A 265 7.61 -2.30 -12.14
N GLN A 266 7.13 -2.71 -10.97
CA GLN A 266 5.79 -3.30 -10.82
C GLN A 266 4.81 -2.27 -10.27
N GLU A 267 5.21 -1.55 -9.22
CA GLU A 267 4.32 -0.69 -8.47
C GLU A 267 5.13 0.41 -7.76
N ILE A 268 4.55 1.60 -7.64
CA ILE A 268 5.09 2.70 -6.84
C ILE A 268 4.06 2.99 -5.75
N ARG A 269 4.53 3.09 -4.52
CA ARG A 269 3.70 3.29 -3.34
C ARG A 269 4.03 4.62 -2.68
N LEU A 270 3.00 5.42 -2.42
CA LEU A 270 3.10 6.73 -1.78
C LEU A 270 2.43 6.67 -0.40
N CYS A 271 3.15 7.07 0.65
CA CYS A 271 2.64 7.00 2.01
C CYS A 271 2.05 8.35 2.44
N LEU A 272 0.96 8.30 3.21
CA LEU A 272 0.15 9.45 3.58
C LEU A 272 -0.18 9.38 5.06
N ASP A 273 -0.22 10.54 5.71
CA ASP A 273 -0.76 10.65 7.05
C ASP A 273 -2.28 10.37 7.09
N LYS A 274 -2.80 10.24 8.31
CA LYS A 274 -4.23 10.02 8.56
C LYS A 274 -5.02 11.33 8.70
N SER A 275 -4.41 12.46 8.36
CA SER A 275 -5.13 13.73 8.39
C SER A 275 -6.21 13.72 7.32
N THR A 276 -7.20 14.60 7.45
CA THR A 276 -8.21 14.83 6.41
C THR A 276 -7.61 15.33 5.09
N GLN A 277 -6.37 15.84 5.10
CA GLN A 277 -5.65 16.28 3.91
C GLN A 277 -4.84 15.15 3.27
N HIS A 278 -4.62 14.03 3.97
CA HIS A 278 -3.78 12.92 3.52
C HIS A 278 -2.42 13.46 3.02
N ASN A 279 -1.67 14.14 3.88
CA ASN A 279 -0.39 14.72 3.47
C ASN A 279 0.60 13.59 3.23
N TYR A 280 1.49 13.75 2.24
CA TYR A 280 2.56 12.80 2.03
C TYR A 280 3.47 12.71 3.27
N ILE A 281 3.92 11.50 3.56
CA ILE A 281 4.93 11.18 4.57
C ILE A 281 5.96 10.23 3.97
N ASP A 282 7.11 10.08 4.61
CA ASP A 282 8.09 9.09 4.20
C ASP A 282 7.54 7.68 4.35
N CYS A 283 7.64 6.87 3.30
CA CYS A 283 7.38 5.44 3.40
C CYS A 283 8.46 4.74 4.26
N PRO A 284 8.08 3.84 5.20
CA PRO A 284 9.05 3.17 6.08
C PRO A 284 10.08 2.29 5.36
N LYS A 285 9.71 1.73 4.20
CA LYS A 285 10.60 0.94 3.33
C LYS A 285 10.69 1.59 1.96
N THR A 286 11.90 1.72 1.43
CA THR A 286 12.16 2.36 0.14
C THR A 286 12.05 1.40 -1.05
N TYR A 287 12.48 0.15 -0.89
CA TYR A 287 12.55 -0.84 -1.97
C TYR A 287 11.96 -2.17 -1.53
N VAL A 288 11.24 -2.83 -2.43
CA VAL A 288 10.74 -4.20 -2.25
C VAL A 288 11.00 -4.98 -3.53
N ASP A 289 11.74 -6.08 -3.40
CA ASP A 289 12.10 -7.02 -4.48
C ASP A 289 12.79 -6.39 -5.70
N CYS A 290 13.46 -5.24 -5.52
CA CYS A 290 14.22 -4.57 -6.57
C CYS A 290 15.71 -4.96 -6.52
N GLY A 291 16.29 -5.26 -7.69
CA GLY A 291 17.73 -5.21 -7.87
C GLY A 291 18.23 -3.78 -8.09
N SER A 292 19.52 -3.61 -8.36
CA SER A 292 20.11 -2.29 -8.62
C SER A 292 19.61 -1.64 -9.92
N ASN A 293 19.23 -2.45 -10.91
CA ASN A 293 18.76 -2.01 -12.22
C ASN A 293 17.36 -2.56 -12.51
N VAL A 294 16.48 -1.70 -13.02
CA VAL A 294 15.06 -1.99 -13.21
C VAL A 294 14.61 -1.59 -14.61
N TYR A 295 13.90 -2.50 -15.28
CA TYR A 295 13.23 -2.25 -16.55
C TYR A 295 11.87 -1.57 -16.30
N PHE A 296 11.59 -0.52 -17.05
CA PHE A 296 10.31 0.18 -17.07
C PHE A 296 9.69 0.00 -18.46
N PRO A 297 8.98 -1.12 -18.73
CA PRO A 297 8.51 -1.46 -20.08
C PRO A 297 7.31 -0.62 -20.49
N GLU A 298 7.05 -0.48 -21.79
CA GLU A 298 5.78 -0.02 -22.33
C GLU A 298 5.47 -0.84 -23.59
N LYS A 299 4.19 -1.04 -23.88
CA LYS A 299 3.75 -1.73 -25.08
C LYS A 299 4.16 -0.92 -26.31
N GLU A 300 4.87 -1.57 -27.23
CA GLU A 300 5.22 -1.04 -28.55
C GLU A 300 3.99 -0.88 -29.46
#